data_AF-A0A7J9GCR7-F1
#
_entry.id   AF-A0A7J9GCR7-F1
#
_cell.length_a   1.000
_cell.length_b   1.000
_cell.length_c   1.000
_cell.angle_alpha   90.00
_cell.angle_beta   90.00
_cell.angle_gamma   90.00
#
_symmetry.space_group_name_H-M   'P 1'
#
loop_
_entity.id
_entity.type
_entity.pdbx_description
1 polymer ?
#
loop_
_entity_poly.entity_id
_entity_poly.type
_entity_poly.pdbx_seq_one_letter_code
_entity_poly.pdbx_strand_id
1 'polypeptide(L)'
;MSVAITQILWRPRGLLVDQFDSREDLINAVITSSFIPGYVAARPAAIFRNRLCLDGGLTFFMPPTSASKTVRVCAFPASRMGVEGVGISPDCNPENRVTGRELFSWAREPADEENFERLFELGYLDAAVWGEQNPVEDIVVDESPLVENGSTT
;
A
#
# COMPACT_ATOMS: atom_id res chain seq x y z
N MET A 1 6.34 -8.80 8.30
CA MET A 1 6.09 -8.21 6.97
C MET A 1 5.05 -9.10 6.31
N SER A 2 3.96 -8.53 5.83
CA SER A 2 2.88 -9.28 5.18
C SER A 2 2.76 -8.82 3.73
N VAL A 3 2.52 -9.77 2.84
CA VAL A 3 2.46 -9.56 1.40
C VAL A 3 1.11 -10.04 0.88
N ALA A 4 0.44 -9.26 0.04
CA ALA A 4 -0.84 -9.64 -0.55
C ALA A 4 -0.64 -10.33 -1.90
N ILE A 5 -1.40 -11.38 -2.17
CA ILE A 5 -1.40 -12.08 -3.45
C ILE A 5 -2.85 -12.34 -3.86
N THR A 6 -3.18 -12.10 -5.12
CA THR A 6 -4.51 -12.43 -5.65
C THR A 6 -4.49 -13.80 -6.29
N GLN A 7 -5.15 -14.78 -5.67
CA GLN A 7 -5.34 -16.11 -6.28
C GLN A 7 -6.45 -16.06 -7.34
N ILE A 8 -6.14 -16.61 -8.52
CA ILE A 8 -7.11 -16.78 -9.61
C ILE A 8 -7.97 -18.01 -9.30
N LEU A 9 -9.26 -17.76 -9.10
CA LEU A 9 -10.34 -18.72 -8.99
C LEU A 9 -11.55 -18.14 -9.75
N TRP A 10 -12.67 -18.89 -9.82
CA TRP A 10 -13.94 -18.40 -10.37
C TRP A 10 -14.40 -17.06 -9.75
N ARG A 11 -14.07 -16.86 -8.46
CA ARG A 11 -14.05 -15.56 -7.78
C ARG A 11 -12.64 -15.30 -7.28
N PRO A 12 -11.96 -14.22 -7.71
CA PRO A 12 -10.63 -13.87 -7.19
C PRO A 12 -10.62 -13.83 -5.66
N ARG A 13 -9.58 -14.39 -5.06
CA ARG A 13 -9.41 -14.44 -3.60
C ARG A 13 -8.06 -13.87 -3.22
N GLY A 14 -8.08 -12.86 -2.34
CA GLY A 14 -6.86 -12.35 -1.74
C GLY A 14 -6.27 -13.33 -0.72
N LEU A 15 -4.95 -13.47 -0.73
CA LEU A 15 -4.15 -14.22 0.23
C LEU A 15 -3.20 -13.23 0.90
N LEU A 16 -3.22 -13.17 2.23
CA LEU A 16 -2.20 -12.45 3.01
C LEU A 16 -1.14 -13.47 3.45
N VAL A 17 0.09 -13.28 2.99
CA VAL A 17 1.23 -14.13 3.30
C VAL A 17 2.15 -13.39 4.26
N ASP A 18 2.24 -13.88 5.48
CA ASP A 18 3.05 -13.31 6.57
C ASP A 18 4.12 -14.28 7.10
N GLN A 19 4.10 -15.54 6.66
CA GLN A 19 5.07 -16.58 6.98
C GLN A 19 5.70 -17.15 5.71
N PHE A 20 7.02 -17.27 5.73
CA PHE A 20 7.83 -17.71 4.60
C PHE A 20 8.69 -18.91 5.00
N ASP A 21 8.62 -19.98 4.21
CA ASP A 21 9.31 -21.25 4.53
C ASP A 21 10.80 -21.19 4.20
N SER A 22 11.20 -20.31 3.27
CA SER A 22 12.60 -20.06 2.90
C SER A 22 12.78 -18.67 2.28
N ARG A 23 14.04 -18.30 2.01
CA ARG A 23 14.37 -17.09 1.25
C ARG A 23 13.75 -17.11 -0.14
N GLU A 24 13.78 -18.24 -0.82
CA GLU A 24 13.20 -18.43 -2.15
C GLU A 24 11.68 -18.27 -2.12
N ASP A 25 11.02 -18.79 -1.09
CA ASP A 25 9.58 -18.63 -0.91
C ASP A 25 9.21 -17.15 -0.67
N LEU A 26 9.97 -16.41 0.14
CA LEU A 26 9.82 -14.95 0.28
C LEU A 26 9.98 -14.21 -1.04
N ILE A 27 11.03 -14.50 -1.82
CA ILE A 27 11.26 -13.89 -3.13
C ILE A 27 10.09 -14.18 -4.07
N ASN A 28 9.64 -15.43 -4.14
CA ASN A 28 8.51 -15.82 -4.97
C ASN A 28 7.21 -15.14 -4.53
N ALA A 29 6.98 -14.97 -3.23
CA ALA A 29 5.83 -14.26 -2.71
C ALA A 29 5.84 -12.78 -3.14
N VAL A 30 6.97 -12.10 -2.98
CA VAL A 30 7.12 -10.68 -3.37
C VAL A 30 6.95 -10.49 -4.88
N ILE A 31 7.62 -11.31 -5.71
CA ILE A 31 7.46 -11.25 -7.18
C ILE A 31 6.01 -11.50 -7.59
N THR A 32 5.34 -12.45 -6.94
CA THR A 32 3.93 -12.78 -7.22
C THR A 32 3.01 -11.62 -6.81
N SER A 33 3.28 -11.00 -5.67
CA SER A 33 2.51 -9.86 -5.15
C SER A 33 2.53 -8.65 -6.05
N SER A 34 3.59 -8.47 -6.85
CA SER A 34 3.71 -7.41 -7.84
C SER A 34 3.50 -7.90 -9.28
N PHE A 35 2.93 -9.11 -9.46
CA PHE A 35 2.86 -9.74 -10.78
C PHE A 35 1.69 -9.18 -11.61
N ILE A 36 1.99 -8.17 -12.43
CA ILE A 36 1.05 -7.61 -13.41
C ILE A 36 1.29 -8.30 -14.77
N PRO A 37 0.30 -9.05 -15.32
CA PRO A 37 0.45 -9.72 -16.61
C PRO A 37 0.80 -8.75 -17.74
N GLY A 38 1.78 -9.12 -18.57
CA GLY A 38 2.25 -8.30 -19.68
C GLY A 38 3.19 -7.15 -19.29
N TYR A 39 3.21 -6.75 -18.02
CA TYR A 39 4.20 -5.79 -17.50
C TYR A 39 5.45 -6.51 -16.98
N VAL A 40 5.26 -7.46 -16.06
CA VAL A 40 6.39 -8.17 -15.43
C VAL A 40 6.92 -9.31 -16.31
N ALA A 41 6.02 -10.04 -16.97
CA ALA A 41 6.40 -11.10 -17.90
C ALA A 41 5.28 -11.40 -18.91
N ALA A 42 5.65 -12.00 -20.05
CA ALA A 42 4.73 -12.48 -21.08
C ALA A 42 4.01 -13.80 -20.68
N ARG A 43 3.46 -13.85 -19.47
CA ARG A 43 2.64 -14.96 -18.98
C ARG A 43 1.36 -14.42 -18.31
N PRO A 44 0.24 -15.16 -18.36
CA PRO A 44 -1.04 -14.66 -17.86
C PRO A 44 -1.12 -14.62 -16.32
N ALA A 45 -0.26 -15.37 -15.62
CA ALA A 45 -0.23 -15.44 -14.16
C ALA A 45 1.12 -15.95 -13.66
N ALA A 46 1.41 -15.71 -12.39
CA ALA A 46 2.50 -16.37 -11.65
C ALA A 46 1.98 -17.65 -10.96
N ILE A 47 2.91 -18.57 -10.65
CA ILE A 47 2.61 -19.74 -9.81
C ILE A 47 3.27 -19.52 -8.46
N PHE A 48 2.47 -19.49 -7.39
CA PHE A 48 2.94 -19.38 -6.02
C PHE A 48 2.30 -20.48 -5.17
N ARG A 49 3.12 -21.29 -4.48
CA ARG A 49 2.68 -22.45 -3.67
C ARG A 49 1.60 -23.31 -4.37
N ASN A 50 1.88 -23.66 -5.64
CA ASN A 50 1.02 -24.46 -6.52
C ASN A 50 -0.36 -23.82 -6.84
N ARG A 51 -0.46 -22.49 -6.80
CA ARG A 51 -1.67 -21.71 -7.13
C ARG A 51 -1.37 -20.69 -8.23
N LEU A 52 -2.31 -20.51 -9.16
CA LEU A 52 -2.26 -19.42 -10.14
C LEU A 52 -2.60 -18.10 -9.45
N CYS A 53 -1.70 -17.13 -9.56
CA CYS A 53 -1.74 -15.89 -8.81
C CYS A 53 -1.38 -14.66 -9.66
N LEU A 54 -1.85 -13.51 -9.21
CA LEU A 54 -1.62 -12.17 -9.75
C LEU A 54 -1.20 -11.22 -8.62
N ASP A 55 -0.89 -10.00 -9.03
CA ASP A 55 -0.69 -8.83 -8.17
C ASP A 55 -1.72 -8.76 -7.03
N GLY A 56 -1.21 -8.55 -5.82
CA GLY A 56 -2.00 -8.47 -4.59
C GLY A 56 -2.93 -7.27 -4.56
N GLY A 57 -2.58 -6.20 -5.25
CA GLY A 57 -3.33 -4.96 -5.27
C GLY A 57 -4.72 -5.06 -5.89
N LEU A 58 -4.98 -6.12 -6.67
CA LEU A 58 -6.31 -6.44 -7.19
C LEU A 58 -7.33 -6.85 -6.11
N THR A 59 -6.86 -7.34 -4.96
CA THR A 59 -7.73 -7.75 -3.84
C THR A 59 -7.45 -6.98 -2.56
N PHE A 60 -6.18 -6.68 -2.30
CA PHE A 60 -5.72 -5.90 -1.16
C PHE A 60 -4.76 -4.80 -1.65
N PHE A 61 -5.31 -3.76 -2.28
CA PHE A 61 -4.54 -2.60 -2.75
C PHE A 61 -3.63 -2.01 -1.68
N MET A 62 -4.13 -1.92 -0.45
CA MET A 62 -3.36 -1.58 0.73
C MET A 62 -3.55 -2.69 1.78
N PRO A 63 -2.65 -3.69 1.86
CA PRO A 63 -2.84 -4.82 2.74
C PRO A 63 -2.91 -4.39 4.21
N PRO A 64 -3.76 -5.05 5.03
CA PRO A 64 -3.83 -4.75 6.45
C PRO A 64 -2.50 -5.09 7.12
N THR A 65 -2.19 -4.33 8.17
CA THR A 65 -0.98 -4.54 8.98
C THR A 65 -1.38 -4.89 10.41
N SER A 66 -0.48 -5.54 11.16
CA SER A 66 -0.73 -5.88 12.56
C SER A 66 -0.63 -4.70 13.53
N ALA A 67 -0.25 -3.50 13.06
CA ALA A 67 -0.13 -2.32 13.92
C ALA A 67 -1.51 -1.78 14.33
N SER A 68 -1.63 -1.37 15.61
CA SER A 68 -2.86 -0.81 16.19
C SER A 68 -3.27 0.52 15.53
N LYS A 69 -2.28 1.33 15.11
CA LYS A 69 -2.46 2.54 14.31
C LYS A 69 -1.55 2.50 13.09
N THR A 70 -2.09 2.87 11.93
CA THR A 70 -1.30 3.07 10.70
C THR A 70 -1.74 4.32 9.96
N VAL A 71 -0.76 5.00 9.36
CA VAL A 71 -1.00 6.03 8.35
C VAL A 71 -0.87 5.38 6.99
N ARG A 72 -1.98 5.28 6.26
CA ARG A 72 -2.01 4.75 4.90
C ARG A 72 -1.71 5.87 3.92
N VAL A 73 -0.73 5.64 3.05
CA VAL A 73 -0.30 6.58 2.00
C VAL A 73 -0.63 6.02 0.62
N CYS A 74 -1.31 6.80 -0.22
CA CYS A 74 -1.68 6.40 -1.58
C CYS A 74 -1.19 7.44 -2.59
N ALA A 75 -0.50 7.01 -3.64
CA ALA A 75 -0.03 7.89 -4.72
C ALA A 75 -1.15 8.33 -5.69
N PHE A 76 -2.35 7.75 -5.57
CA PHE A 76 -3.52 8.08 -6.37
C PHE A 76 -4.60 8.72 -5.50
N PRO A 77 -5.49 9.56 -6.06
CA PRO A 77 -6.67 10.03 -5.36
C PRO A 77 -7.48 8.84 -4.83
N ALA A 78 -7.43 8.61 -3.51
CA ALA A 78 -8.01 7.45 -2.84
C ALA A 78 -9.54 7.41 -3.02
N SER A 79 -10.17 8.59 -2.99
CA SER A 79 -11.60 8.80 -3.26
C SER A 79 -12.02 8.24 -4.62
N ARG A 80 -11.18 8.41 -5.66
CA ARG A 80 -11.45 7.92 -7.02
C ARG A 80 -11.14 6.43 -7.18
N MET A 81 -10.24 5.90 -6.37
CA MET A 81 -9.87 4.48 -6.36
C MET A 81 -10.83 3.63 -5.50
N GLY A 82 -11.72 4.26 -4.73
CA GLY A 82 -12.61 3.56 -3.80
C GLY A 82 -11.85 2.91 -2.64
N VAL A 83 -10.69 3.45 -2.27
CA VAL A 83 -9.86 2.94 -1.17
C VAL A 83 -10.15 3.77 0.07
N GLU A 84 -10.65 3.11 1.11
CA GLU A 84 -11.03 3.78 2.36
C GLU A 84 -9.89 3.86 3.37
N GLY A 85 -10.00 4.85 4.26
CA GLY A 85 -9.10 5.02 5.41
C GLY A 85 -7.64 5.30 5.03
N VAL A 86 -7.42 5.89 3.84
CA VAL A 86 -6.15 6.48 3.45
C VAL A 86 -5.98 7.81 4.17
N GLY A 87 -4.83 8.01 4.81
CA GLY A 87 -4.50 9.27 5.48
C GLY A 87 -3.94 10.28 4.50
N ILE A 88 -2.83 9.92 3.84
CA ILE A 88 -2.12 10.82 2.92
C ILE A 88 -2.41 10.38 1.49
N SER A 89 -2.99 11.27 0.70
CA SER A 89 -3.22 11.06 -0.73
C SER A 89 -3.37 12.39 -1.47
N PRO A 90 -3.41 12.37 -2.81
CA PRO A 90 -3.79 13.53 -3.60
C PRO A 90 -5.19 14.12 -3.29
N ASP A 91 -6.02 13.46 -2.48
CA ASP A 91 -7.28 14.06 -2.01
C ASP A 91 -7.06 15.14 -0.93
N CYS A 92 -5.93 15.13 -0.23
CA CYS A 92 -5.64 16.08 0.85
C CYS A 92 -5.54 17.54 0.37
N ASN A 93 -4.99 17.77 -0.83
CA ASN A 93 -4.76 19.11 -1.38
C ASN A 93 -5.17 19.22 -2.87
N PRO A 94 -6.44 19.41 -3.24
CA PRO A 94 -6.90 19.27 -4.64
C PRO A 94 -6.32 20.28 -5.66
N GLU A 95 -5.43 21.19 -5.26
CA GLU A 95 -4.85 22.21 -6.13
C GLU A 95 -3.78 21.64 -7.08
N ASN A 96 -3.71 22.19 -8.31
CA ASN A 96 -2.67 21.93 -9.32
C ASN A 96 -2.41 20.44 -9.65
N ARG A 97 -3.46 19.62 -9.58
CA ARG A 97 -3.35 18.17 -9.74
C ARG A 97 -3.12 17.70 -11.16
N VAL A 98 -2.27 16.69 -11.23
CA VAL A 98 -2.09 15.81 -12.38
C VAL A 98 -3.37 14.99 -12.58
N THR A 99 -3.76 14.75 -13.84
CA THR A 99 -4.95 13.94 -14.13
C THR A 99 -4.70 12.47 -13.76
N GLY A 100 -5.78 11.74 -13.45
CA GLY A 100 -5.67 10.30 -13.17
C GLY A 100 -5.04 9.53 -14.33
N ARG A 101 -5.30 9.94 -15.58
CA ARG A 101 -4.72 9.31 -16.77
C ARG A 101 -3.20 9.47 -16.82
N GLU A 102 -2.69 10.67 -16.52
CA GLU A 102 -1.25 10.93 -16.44
C GLU A 102 -0.62 10.13 -15.31
N LEU A 103 -1.21 10.12 -14.10
CA LEU A 103 -0.73 9.29 -12.99
C LEU A 103 -0.66 7.80 -13.34
N PHE A 104 -1.68 7.26 -13.99
CA PHE A 104 -1.68 5.85 -14.44
C PHE A 104 -0.65 5.58 -15.53
N SER A 105 -0.41 6.54 -16.42
CA SER A 105 0.67 6.45 -17.41
C SER A 105 2.02 6.38 -16.69
N TRP A 106 2.24 7.29 -15.75
CA TRP A 106 3.51 7.43 -15.03
C TRP A 106 3.78 6.31 -14.03
N ALA A 107 2.73 5.65 -13.55
CA ALA A 107 2.85 4.43 -12.74
C ALA A 107 3.35 3.22 -13.56
N ARG A 108 3.21 3.24 -14.89
CA ARG A 108 3.70 2.19 -15.79
C ARG A 108 5.09 2.51 -16.33
N GLU A 109 5.27 3.75 -16.76
CA GLU A 109 6.50 4.26 -17.36
C GLU A 109 6.90 5.54 -16.63
N PRO A 110 8.15 5.68 -16.15
CA PRO A 110 8.56 6.85 -15.40
C PRO A 110 8.22 8.17 -16.11
N ALA A 111 7.74 9.16 -15.35
CA ALA A 111 7.59 10.52 -15.84
C ALA A 111 8.94 11.12 -16.24
N ASP A 112 8.92 12.19 -17.05
CA ASP A 112 10.11 13.03 -17.20
C ASP A 112 10.50 13.68 -15.86
N GLU A 113 11.74 14.18 -15.81
CA GLU A 113 12.33 14.73 -14.57
C GLU A 113 11.51 15.88 -13.99
N GLU A 114 11.02 16.79 -14.83
CA GLU A 114 10.18 17.93 -14.41
C GLU A 114 8.87 17.47 -13.75
N ASN A 115 8.16 16.53 -14.39
CA ASN A 115 6.93 15.99 -13.82
C ASN A 115 7.19 15.13 -12.58
N PHE A 116 8.32 14.43 -12.51
CA PHE A 116 8.71 13.65 -11.34
C PHE A 116 8.98 14.56 -10.12
N GLU A 117 9.74 15.63 -10.29
CA GLU A 117 9.98 16.65 -9.25
C GLU A 117 8.67 17.30 -8.81
N ARG A 118 7.81 17.66 -9.77
CA ARG A 118 6.48 18.20 -9.47
C ARG A 118 5.62 17.24 -8.64
N LEU A 119 5.62 15.94 -8.96
CA LEU A 119 4.88 14.94 -8.18
C LEU A 119 5.43 14.82 -6.75
N PHE A 120 6.75 14.91 -6.59
CA PHE A 120 7.38 14.91 -5.27
C PHE A 120 6.92 16.11 -4.42
N GLU A 121 6.94 17.32 -4.98
CA GLU A 121 6.46 18.53 -4.31
C GLU A 121 4.98 18.43 -3.94
N LEU A 122 4.14 17.96 -4.86
CA LEU A 122 2.72 17.73 -4.59
C LEU A 122 2.51 16.74 -3.44
N GLY A 123 3.26 15.64 -3.41
CA GLY A 123 3.19 14.67 -2.32
C GLY A 123 3.61 15.24 -0.97
N TYR A 124 4.59 16.16 -0.94
CA TYR A 124 4.96 16.88 0.28
C TYR A 124 3.84 17.79 0.77
N LEU A 125 3.18 18.53 -0.13
CA LEU A 125 2.03 19.37 0.22
C LEU A 125 0.86 18.53 0.77
N ASP A 126 0.65 17.33 0.22
CA ASP A 126 -0.40 16.41 0.69
C ASP A 126 -0.15 15.95 2.12
N ALA A 127 1.10 15.58 2.40
CA ALA A 127 1.54 15.20 3.73
C ALA A 127 1.47 16.39 4.71
N ALA A 128 1.78 17.60 4.26
CA ALA A 128 1.70 18.81 5.07
C ALA A 128 0.25 19.11 5.49
N VAL A 129 -0.69 19.11 4.53
CA VAL A 129 -2.12 19.33 4.83
C VAL A 129 -2.66 18.24 5.76
N TRP A 130 -2.27 16.98 5.54
CA TRP A 130 -2.62 15.90 6.47
C TRP A 130 -2.03 16.13 7.87
N GLY A 131 -0.78 16.56 7.98
CA GLY A 131 -0.12 16.83 9.25
C GLY A 131 -0.74 17.98 10.04
N GLU A 132 -1.20 19.04 9.38
CA GLU A 132 -1.93 20.14 10.03
C GLU A 132 -3.26 19.67 10.66
N GLN A 133 -3.89 18.67 10.05
CA GLN A 133 -5.16 18.08 10.53
C GLN A 133 -4.95 16.99 11.57
N ASN A 134 -3.73 16.45 11.67
CA ASN A 134 -3.38 15.35 12.55
C ASN A 134 -2.12 15.72 13.33
N PRO A 135 -2.24 16.54 14.39
CA PRO A 135 -1.09 16.94 15.20
C PRO A 135 -0.48 15.73 15.94
N VAL A 136 0.82 15.77 16.19
CA VAL A 136 1.61 14.64 16.72
C VAL A 136 1.09 14.18 18.08
N GLU A 137 0.62 15.12 18.90
CA GLU A 137 0.05 14.90 20.22
C GLU A 137 -1.17 13.98 20.21
N ASP A 138 -1.95 13.99 19.12
CA ASP A 138 -3.15 13.16 18.96
C ASP A 138 -2.85 11.81 18.29
N ILE A 139 -1.75 11.73 17.52
CA ILE A 139 -1.37 10.51 16.77
C ILE A 139 -0.55 9.55 17.64
N VAL A 140 0.47 10.06 18.34
CA VAL A 140 1.44 9.25 19.07
C VAL A 140 0.87 8.85 20.43
N VAL A 141 0.56 7.57 20.59
CA VAL A 141 0.18 7.00 21.88
C VAL A 141 1.42 6.43 22.52
N ASP A 142 1.80 6.96 23.68
CA ASP A 142 2.81 6.32 24.54
C ASP A 142 2.22 5.01 25.06
N GLU A 143 2.55 3.89 24.42
CA GLU A 143 2.29 2.56 24.99
C GLU A 143 3.32 2.31 26.12
N SER A 144 3.18 3.05 27.21
CA SER A 144 3.83 2.70 28.47
C SER A 144 3.18 1.41 28.99
N PRO A 145 3.93 0.34 29.28
CA PRO A 145 3.34 -0.84 29.89
C PRO A 145 2.83 -0.44 31.28
N LEU A 146 1.50 -0.50 31.46
CA LEU A 146 0.88 -0.46 32.77
C LEU A 146 1.39 -1.68 33.54
N VAL A 147 2.44 -1.49 34.33
CA VAL A 147 2.81 -2.42 35.39
C VAL A 147 1.72 -2.26 36.46
N GLU A 148 0.69 -3.09 36.37
CA GLU A 148 -0.23 -3.31 37.49
C GLU A 148 0.63 -3.86 38.65
N ASN A 149 0.97 -2.97 39.58
CA ASN A 149 1.53 -3.35 40.86
C ASN A 149 0.46 -4.14 41.64
N GLY A 150 0.46 -5.45 41.46
CA GLY A 150 -0.18 -6.39 42.37
C GLY A 150 0.44 -6.22 43.76
N SER A 151 -0.21 -5.41 44.59
CA SER A 151 0.11 -5.30 46.01
C SER A 151 -0.51 -6.50 46.72
N THR A 152 0.30 -7.53 46.94
CA THR A 152 0.03 -8.58 47.94
C THR A 152 0.86 -8.28 49.18
N THR A 153 0.17 -7.85 50.24
CA THR A 153 0.57 -8.02 51.64
C THR A 153 -0.51 -8.80 52.34
#